data_AF-A0A9E1V7Q1-F1
#
_entry.id   AF-A0A9E1V7Q1-F1
#
_cell.length_a   1.000
_cell.length_b   1.000
_cell.length_c   1.000
_cell.angle_alpha   90.00
_cell.angle_beta   90.00
_cell.angle_gamma   90.00
#
_symmetry.space_group_name_H-M   'P 1'
#
loop_
_entity.id
_entity.type
_entity.pdbx_description
1 polymer ?
#
loop_
_entity_poly.entity_id
_entity_poly.type
_entity_poly.pdbx_seq_one_letter_code
_entity_poly.pdbx_strand_id
1 'polypeptide(L)'
;PETGRKCLFVNRSYSHRFENMTRAESLPLLSFLLEQGNRPEFTCRVHWEPGTTVIWDNRCMKHIAVNDVTGHRRVMRRVQMTGDKPV
;
A
#
# COMPACT_ATOMS: atom_id res chain seq x y z
N PRO A 1 -7.71 7.70 12.13
CA PRO A 1 -8.23 8.12 13.44
C PRO A 1 -7.65 9.45 13.95
N GLU A 2 -6.34 9.67 13.91
CA GLU A 2 -5.69 10.84 14.55
C GLU A 2 -5.76 12.10 13.72
N THR A 3 -5.63 11.99 12.40
CA THR A 3 -5.55 13.17 11.51
C THR A 3 -6.92 13.67 11.04
N GLY A 4 -7.99 12.87 11.22
CA GLY A 4 -9.32 13.15 10.68
C GLY A 4 -9.42 13.17 9.15
N ARG A 5 -8.31 12.93 8.42
CA ARG A 5 -8.28 12.98 6.95
C ARG A 5 -8.83 11.70 6.36
N LYS A 6 -9.64 11.85 5.30
CA LYS A 6 -10.10 10.73 4.49
C LYS A 6 -8.95 10.16 3.65
N CYS A 7 -8.94 8.84 3.47
CA CYS A 7 -7.99 8.16 2.60
C CYS A 7 -8.65 7.03 1.82
N LEU A 8 -8.04 6.62 0.71
CA LEU A 8 -8.52 5.51 -0.11
C LEU A 8 -8.01 4.18 0.47
N PHE A 9 -8.94 3.33 0.93
CA PHE A 9 -8.61 2.05 1.56
C PHE A 9 -8.95 0.85 0.67
N VAL A 10 -8.15 0.64 -0.38
CA VAL A 10 -8.25 -0.53 -1.28
C VAL A 10 -6.86 -1.08 -1.59
N ASN A 11 -6.71 -2.40 -1.78
CA ASN A 11 -5.41 -3.03 -2.05
C ASN A 11 -5.55 -4.16 -3.08
N ARG A 12 -4.63 -4.23 -4.05
CA ARG A 12 -4.66 -5.26 -5.10
C ARG A 12 -4.55 -6.70 -4.57
N SER A 13 -3.86 -6.90 -3.45
CA SER A 13 -3.65 -8.22 -2.85
C SER A 13 -4.79 -8.68 -1.94
N TYR A 14 -5.56 -7.75 -1.37
CA TYR A 14 -6.53 -8.06 -0.31
C TYR A 14 -7.97 -7.64 -0.62
N SER A 15 -8.18 -6.68 -1.54
CA SER A 15 -9.52 -6.28 -1.96
C SER A 15 -10.04 -7.23 -3.04
N HIS A 16 -11.05 -8.03 -2.71
CA HIS A 16 -11.59 -9.05 -3.62
C HIS A 16 -12.75 -8.54 -4.49
N ARG A 17 -13.69 -7.82 -3.87
CA ARG A 17 -14.89 -7.24 -4.49
C ARG A 17 -15.50 -6.22 -3.53
N PHE A 18 -16.39 -5.36 -4.04
CA PHE A 18 -17.25 -4.58 -3.18
C PHE A 18 -18.33 -5.46 -2.56
N GLU A 19 -18.76 -5.10 -1.36
CA GLU A 19 -19.92 -5.74 -0.75
C GLU A 19 -21.13 -5.59 -1.67
N ASN A 20 -21.96 -6.63 -1.75
CA ASN A 20 -23.16 -6.67 -2.61
C ASN A 20 -22.92 -6.54 -4.13
N MET A 21 -21.67 -6.62 -4.59
CA MET A 21 -21.34 -6.70 -6.02
C MET A 21 -20.68 -8.05 -6.34
N THR A 22 -20.92 -8.55 -7.53
CA THR A 22 -20.13 -9.65 -8.11
C THR A 22 -18.70 -9.19 -8.36
N ARG A 23 -17.79 -10.15 -8.55
CA ARG A 23 -16.41 -9.85 -8.93
C ARG A 23 -16.32 -9.13 -10.28
N ALA A 24 -17.16 -9.52 -11.24
CA ALA A 24 -17.17 -8.93 -12.57
C ALA A 24 -17.57 -7.45 -12.53
N GLU A 25 -18.60 -7.11 -11.74
CA GLU A 25 -19.02 -5.72 -11.54
C GLU A 25 -17.99 -4.91 -10.74
N SER A 26 -17.33 -5.54 -9.75
CA SER A 26 -16.37 -4.86 -8.88
C SER A 26 -15.04 -4.55 -9.57
N LEU A 27 -14.59 -5.43 -10.46
CA LEU A 27 -13.27 -5.37 -11.07
C LEU A 27 -12.95 -4.02 -11.76
N PRO A 28 -13.81 -3.46 -12.63
CA PRO A 28 -13.50 -2.18 -13.29
C PRO A 28 -13.36 -1.03 -12.28
N LEU A 29 -14.22 -0.99 -11.25
CA LEU A 29 -14.16 0.04 -10.20
C LEU A 29 -12.91 -0.10 -9.31
N LEU A 30 -12.59 -1.33 -8.90
CA LEU A 30 -11.37 -1.60 -8.14
C LEU A 30 -10.12 -1.25 -8.95
N SER A 31 -10.08 -1.59 -10.24
CA SER A 31 -8.97 -1.23 -11.13
C SER A 31 -8.80 0.29 -11.21
N PHE A 32 -9.88 1.04 -11.44
CA PHE A 32 -9.85 2.50 -11.47
C PHE A 32 -9.29 3.12 -10.18
N LEU A 33 -9.77 2.66 -9.01
CA LEU A 33 -9.30 3.17 -7.72
C LEU A 33 -7.83 2.81 -7.45
N LEU A 34 -7.42 1.60 -7.83
CA LEU A 34 -6.04 1.14 -7.68
C LEU A 34 -5.10 1.94 -8.60
N GLU A 35 -5.51 2.20 -9.84
CA GLU A 35 -4.75 3.02 -10.80
C GLU A 35 -4.57 4.44 -10.28
N GLN A 36 -5.62 5.09 -9.76
CA GLN A 36 -5.48 6.42 -9.16
C GLN A 36 -4.46 6.45 -8.02
N GLY A 37 -4.51 5.48 -7.11
CA GLY A 37 -3.57 5.41 -5.98
C GLY A 37 -2.11 5.10 -6.37
N ASN A 38 -1.89 4.56 -7.57
CA ASN A 38 -0.56 4.14 -8.05
C ASN A 38 0.08 5.14 -9.02
N ARG A 39 -0.58 6.28 -9.26
CA ARG A 39 -0.06 7.35 -10.12
C ARG A 39 1.28 7.88 -9.59
N PRO A 40 2.31 8.02 -10.44
CA PRO A 40 3.65 8.44 -10.02
C PRO A 40 3.67 9.71 -9.17
N GLU A 41 2.77 10.66 -9.43
CA GLU A 41 2.63 11.94 -8.74
C GLU A 41 2.26 11.79 -7.25
N PHE A 42 1.73 10.63 -6.86
CA PHE A 42 1.40 10.30 -5.46
C PHE A 42 2.41 9.36 -4.81
N THR A 43 3.54 9.10 -5.47
CA THR A 43 4.56 8.17 -5.00
C THR A 43 5.85 8.87 -4.62
N CYS A 44 6.60 8.23 -3.73
CA CYS A 44 8.01 8.52 -3.51
C CYS A 44 8.79 7.20 -3.54
N ARG A 45 10.08 7.27 -3.88
CA ARG A 45 10.96 6.11 -3.92
C ARG A 45 12.08 6.28 -2.90
N VAL A 46 12.18 5.33 -1.98
CA VAL A 46 13.30 5.25 -1.03
C VAL A 46 14.42 4.42 -1.64
N HIS A 47 15.60 5.02 -1.76
CA HIS A 47 16.85 4.31 -2.01
C HIS A 47 17.44 3.89 -0.66
N TRP A 48 17.68 2.59 -0.49
CA TRP A 48 18.11 2.03 0.78
C TRP A 48 19.63 2.00 0.87
N GLU A 49 20.16 2.48 1.99
CA GLU A 49 21.57 2.43 2.33
C GLU A 49 21.74 1.87 3.75
N PRO A 50 22.94 1.36 4.12
CA PRO A 50 23.21 0.98 5.50
C PRO A 50 22.91 2.13 6.47
N GLY A 51 22.05 1.88 7.47
CA GLY A 51 21.62 2.88 8.44
C GLY A 51 20.31 3.60 8.09
N THR A 52 19.80 3.47 6.85
CA THR A 52 18.48 4.02 6.49
C THR A 52 17.38 3.39 7.34
N THR A 53 16.62 4.23 8.04
CA THR A 53 15.42 3.83 8.77
C THR A 53 14.22 4.57 8.21
N VAL A 54 13.17 3.85 7.86
CA VAL A 54 11.92 4.43 7.34
C VAL A 54 10.77 4.04 8.27
N ILE A 55 9.96 5.03 8.58
CA ILE A 55 8.67 4.85 9.27
C ILE A 55 7.60 5.28 8.27
N TRP A 56 6.56 4.47 8.12
CA TRP A 56 5.40 4.81 7.29
C TRP A 56 4.11 4.49 8.02
N ASP A 57 3.06 5.26 7.73
CA ASP A 57 1.72 5.03 8.28
C ASP A 57 0.97 4.02 7.42
N ASN A 58 0.80 2.79 7.93
CA ASN A 58 0.17 1.70 7.21
C ASN A 58 -1.35 1.88 7.03
N ARG A 59 -1.96 2.94 7.57
CA ARG A 59 -3.39 3.22 7.45
C ARG A 59 -3.73 4.03 6.20
N CYS A 60 -2.80 4.89 5.75
CA CYS A 60 -3.03 5.82 4.65
C CYS A 60 -2.02 5.69 3.50
N MET A 61 -1.05 4.79 3.60
CA MET A 61 0.00 4.59 2.60
C MET A 61 0.04 3.12 2.13
N LYS A 62 0.41 2.93 0.87
CA LYS A 62 0.75 1.63 0.28
C LYS A 62 2.23 1.64 -0.07
N HIS A 63 2.85 0.46 -0.05
CA HIS A 63 4.23 0.27 -0.47
C HIS A 63 4.34 -0.97 -1.34
N ILE A 64 5.39 -0.99 -2.18
CA ILE A 64 5.73 -2.12 -3.03
C ILE A 64 7.22 -2.40 -2.92
N ALA A 65 7.57 -3.68 -2.87
CA ALA A 65 8.95 -4.12 -3.03
C ALA A 65 9.28 -4.14 -4.53
N VAL A 66 10.27 -3.36 -4.94
CA VAL A 66 10.83 -3.45 -6.29
C VAL A 66 11.78 -4.65 -6.33
N ASN A 67 11.58 -5.54 -7.30
CA ASN A 67 12.39 -6.73 -7.47
C ASN A 67 13.54 -6.47 -8.46
N ASP A 68 14.44 -5.56 -8.11
CA ASP A 68 15.58 -5.10 -8.92
C ASP A 68 16.94 -5.53 -8.35
N VAL A 69 16.96 -6.55 -7.50
CA VAL A 69 18.15 -7.02 -6.76
C VAL A 69 18.58 -8.44 -7.14
N THR A 70 18.28 -8.89 -8.36
CA THR A 70 18.63 -10.22 -8.86
C THR A 70 20.12 -10.51 -8.66
N GLY A 71 20.45 -11.64 -8.03
CA GLY A 71 21.84 -12.04 -7.74
C GLY A 71 22.42 -11.43 -6.45
N HIS A 72 21.69 -10.55 -5.76
CA HIS A 72 22.13 -9.92 -4.52
C HIS A 72 21.22 -10.28 -3.34
N ARG A 73 21.82 -10.48 -2.16
CA ARG A 73 21.07 -10.69 -0.92
C ARG A 73 20.66 -9.35 -0.32
N ARG A 74 19.35 -9.15 -0.13
CA ARG A 74 18.78 -8.00 0.57
C ARG A 74 18.04 -8.46 1.83
N VAL A 75 18.44 -7.94 3.00
CA VAL A 75 17.82 -8.27 4.29
C VAL A 75 17.44 -6.98 5.01
N MET A 76 16.22 -6.96 5.54
CA MET A 76 15.64 -5.82 6.26
C MET A 76 15.00 -6.35 7.54
N ARG A 77 15.01 -5.55 8.62
CA ARG A 77 14.24 -5.85 9.84
C ARG A 77 13.06 -4.89 9.91
N ARG A 78 11.89 -5.41 10.25
CA ARG A 78 10.65 -4.64 10.37
C ARG A 78 10.04 -4.89 11.73
N VAL A 79 9.55 -3.82 12.34
CA VAL A 79 8.64 -3.85 13.49
C VAL A 79 7.30 -3.30 13.03
N GLN A 80 6.21 -3.88 13.51
CA GLN A 80 4.86 -3.41 13.26
C GLN A 80 4.22 -3.01 14.59
N MET A 81 3.53 -1.88 14.57
CA MET A 81 2.71 -1.43 15.70
C MET A 81 1.28 -1.89 15.46
N THR A 82 0.62 -2.35 16.52
CA THR A 82 -0.81 -2.71 16.47
C THR A 82 -1.64 -1.47 16.14
N GLY A 83 -2.57 -1.63 15.20
CA GLY A 83 -3.55 -0.59 14.83
C GLY A 83 -4.94 -0.90 15.36
N ASP A 84 -5.84 0.05 15.17
CA ASP A 84 -7.27 -0.06 15.43
C ASP A 84 -8.06 -0.55 14.20
N LYS A 85 -9.35 -0.84 14.39
CA LYS A 85 -10.25 -1.20 13.29
C LYS A 85 -10.51 0.05 12.43
N PRO A 86 -10.36 -0.01 11.09
CA PRO A 86 -10.72 1.10 10.22
C PRO A 86 -12.20 1.50 10.36
N VAL A 87 -12.47 2.80 10.29
CA VAL A 87 -13.82 3.42 10.35
C VAL A 87 -14.07 4.31 9.13
#